data_AF-A0AAV2YWL0-F1
#
_entry.id   AF-A0AAV2YWL0-F1
#
_cell.length_a   1.000
_cell.length_b   1.000
_cell.length_c   1.000
_cell.angle_alpha   90.00
_cell.angle_beta   90.00
_cell.angle_gamma   90.00
#
_symmetry.space_group_name_H-M   'P 1'
#
loop_
_entity.id
_entity.type
_entity.pdbx_description
1 polymer ?
#
loop_
_entity_poly.entity_id
_entity_poly.type
_entity_poly.pdbx_seq_one_letter_code
_entity_poly.pdbx_strand_id
1 'polypeptide(L)'
;MRWQLDETALDLFARRPARGFLTGLACIDAPVRTSDTDDAHAGGYVPRQVVELAGGPGSPAPVLLLHAMAAFLARDVIEPQDATDDDPARVILFDHECFVTPSALAHVISSKLLAAIPNDTERRKQTQLLLQRVKVFRCRDTLEWVATLNHSHFELLDAPPAPLLVAINTIGSFSAVDRMMAKSVGNGLALIDQPFLTLQQFIQQHTPIVFAVRETPGATADDA
;
A
#
# COMPACT_ATOMS: atom_id res chain seq x y z
N MET A 1 -19.98 16.94 8.76
CA MET A 1 -19.58 17.66 9.99
C MET A 1 -18.50 16.86 10.67
N ARG A 2 -17.44 17.53 11.15
CA ARG A 2 -16.18 16.95 11.67
C ARG A 2 -16.45 16.01 12.84
N TRP A 3 -16.25 14.72 12.63
CA TRP A 3 -16.05 13.78 13.73
C TRP A 3 -14.56 13.82 14.06
N GLN A 4 -14.18 14.59 15.08
CA GLN A 4 -12.99 14.25 15.85
C GLN A 4 -13.27 12.86 16.42
N LEU A 5 -12.69 11.83 15.83
CA LEU A 5 -12.57 10.55 16.49
C LEU A 5 -11.58 10.80 17.64
N ASP A 6 -12.10 11.15 18.80
CA ASP A 6 -11.35 11.11 20.06
C ASP A 6 -11.08 9.63 20.39
N GLU A 7 -10.19 9.00 19.60
CA GLU A 7 -9.72 7.65 19.88
C GLU A 7 -9.06 7.68 21.27
N THR A 8 -9.59 6.89 22.20
CA THR A 8 -8.98 6.77 23.52
C THR A 8 -7.70 5.92 23.41
N ALA A 9 -6.80 6.07 24.39
CA ALA A 9 -5.63 5.19 24.48
C ALA A 9 -6.01 3.70 24.56
N LEU A 10 -7.20 3.39 25.11
CA LEU A 10 -7.75 2.04 25.16
C LEU A 10 -8.22 1.57 23.78
N ASP A 11 -8.83 2.44 22.96
CA ASP A 11 -9.21 2.12 21.58
C ASP A 11 -7.97 1.81 20.73
N LEU A 12 -6.91 2.59 20.90
CA LEU A 12 -5.62 2.33 20.24
C LEU A 12 -5.00 1.00 20.68
N PHE A 13 -5.12 0.65 21.97
CA PHE A 13 -4.62 -0.61 22.50
C PHE A 13 -5.45 -1.82 22.06
N ALA A 14 -6.78 -1.71 22.05
CA ALA A 14 -7.69 -2.77 21.62
C ALA A 14 -7.57 -3.06 20.12
N ARG A 15 -7.11 -2.08 19.33
CA ARG A 15 -6.85 -2.19 17.88
C ARG A 15 -5.42 -2.62 17.55
N ARG A 16 -4.67 -3.19 18.51
CA ARG A 16 -3.29 -3.63 18.30
C ARG A 16 -3.17 -4.44 17.01
N PRO A 17 -2.22 -4.09 16.12
CA PRO A 17 -2.16 -4.64 14.78
C PRO A 17 -2.05 -6.17 14.80
N ALA A 18 -2.99 -6.81 14.11
CA ALA A 18 -2.88 -8.18 13.67
C ALA A 18 -1.65 -8.30 12.76
N ARG A 19 -0.65 -9.06 13.21
CA ARG A 19 0.50 -9.60 12.46
C ARG A 19 1.18 -8.63 11.47
N GLY A 20 2.40 -8.21 11.81
CA GLY A 20 3.29 -7.55 10.84
C GLY A 20 3.69 -8.48 9.68
N PHE A 21 4.07 -7.91 8.53
CA PHE A 21 4.62 -8.67 7.42
C PHE A 21 5.95 -8.09 6.93
N LEU A 22 6.81 -8.95 6.39
CA LEU A 22 8.08 -8.55 5.77
C LEU A 22 7.97 -8.64 4.25
N THR A 23 8.64 -7.72 3.55
CA THR A 23 8.67 -7.72 2.08
C THR A 23 9.59 -8.80 1.52
N GLY A 24 10.53 -9.29 2.34
CA GLY A 24 11.60 -10.20 1.95
C GLY A 24 12.77 -9.49 1.26
N LEU A 25 12.74 -8.15 1.18
CA LEU A 25 13.82 -7.34 0.61
C LEU A 25 14.58 -6.68 1.74
N ALA A 26 15.86 -7.02 1.92
CA ALA A 26 16.67 -6.52 3.03
C ALA A 26 16.74 -4.98 3.08
N CYS A 27 16.81 -4.31 1.93
CA CYS A 27 16.84 -2.85 1.85
C CYS A 27 15.54 -2.18 2.34
N ILE A 28 14.40 -2.86 2.21
CA ILE A 28 13.11 -2.37 2.68
C ILE A 28 12.87 -2.82 4.12
N ASP A 29 13.23 -4.05 4.47
CA ASP A 29 12.91 -4.63 5.78
C ASP A 29 13.88 -4.21 6.88
N ALA A 30 15.07 -3.70 6.56
CA ALA A 30 16.08 -3.31 7.56
C ALA A 30 15.54 -2.40 8.69
N PRO A 31 14.71 -1.37 8.45
CA PRO A 31 14.20 -0.50 9.51
C PRO A 31 13.22 -1.17 10.47
N VAL A 32 12.56 -2.25 10.03
CA VAL A 32 11.54 -2.98 10.82
C VAL A 32 12.05 -4.32 11.35
N ARG A 33 13.34 -4.61 11.13
CA ARG A 33 14.09 -5.73 11.70
C ARG A 33 14.90 -5.23 12.89
N THR A 34 14.25 -4.86 13.98
CA THR A 34 14.96 -4.56 15.23
C THR A 34 15.50 -5.85 15.85
N SER A 35 16.73 -5.78 16.37
CA SER A 35 17.51 -6.92 16.87
C SER A 35 17.27 -7.29 18.33
N ASP A 36 16.47 -6.56 19.12
CA ASP A 36 16.57 -6.64 20.59
C ASP A 36 15.25 -6.56 21.39
N THR A 37 14.13 -7.07 20.88
CA THR A 37 12.93 -7.23 21.72
C THR A 37 12.35 -8.63 21.57
N ASP A 38 12.40 -9.39 22.67
CA ASP A 38 11.84 -10.73 22.93
C ASP A 38 10.31 -10.86 22.72
N ASP A 39 9.70 -9.95 21.97
CA ASP A 39 8.31 -10.07 21.57
C ASP A 39 8.24 -10.99 20.36
N ALA A 40 7.91 -12.27 20.62
CA ALA A 40 7.75 -13.36 19.66
C ALA A 40 6.72 -13.12 18.52
N HIS A 41 6.28 -11.88 18.31
CA HIS A 41 5.27 -11.43 17.34
C HIS A 41 5.68 -10.13 16.58
N ALA A 42 6.89 -9.57 16.77
CA ALA A 42 7.18 -8.15 16.46
C ALA A 42 8.20 -7.90 15.32
N GLY A 43 8.02 -8.53 14.16
CA GLY A 43 8.82 -8.24 12.97
C GLY A 43 7.96 -7.75 11.79
N GLY A 44 8.31 -6.60 11.22
CA GLY A 44 7.75 -6.16 9.93
C GLY A 44 6.74 -5.02 9.97
N TYR A 45 6.12 -4.77 8.82
CA TYR A 45 5.18 -3.69 8.56
C TYR A 45 3.79 -4.02 9.11
N VAL A 46 3.21 -3.09 9.87
CA VAL A 46 1.95 -3.29 10.60
C VAL A 46 0.82 -2.37 10.08
N PRO A 47 -0.46 -2.77 10.25
CA PRO A 47 -1.63 -1.91 10.05
C PRO A 47 -1.46 -0.47 10.53
N ARG A 48 -2.01 0.48 9.76
CA ARG A 48 -1.89 1.95 9.93
C ARG A 48 -0.49 2.54 9.74
N GLN A 49 0.51 1.75 9.38
CA GLN A 49 1.82 2.27 8.99
C GLN A 49 1.81 2.79 7.55
N VAL A 50 2.45 3.93 7.33
CA VAL A 50 2.71 4.50 6.00
C VAL A 50 4.20 4.42 5.71
N VAL A 51 4.55 3.84 4.55
CA VAL A 51 5.91 3.64 4.09
C VAL A 51 6.07 4.39 2.78
N GLU A 52 6.97 5.37 2.77
CA GLU A 52 7.31 6.14 1.58
C GLU A 52 8.59 5.58 0.95
N LEU A 53 8.48 5.08 -0.29
CA LEU A 53 9.60 4.66 -1.12
C LEU A 53 10.03 5.84 -1.99
N ALA A 54 10.97 6.63 -1.49
CA ALA A 54 11.49 7.80 -2.19
C ALA A 54 12.65 7.42 -3.13
N GLY A 55 12.63 7.91 -4.37
CA GLY A 55 13.73 7.71 -5.30
C GLY A 55 13.64 8.64 -6.51
N GLY A 56 14.79 8.96 -7.09
CA GLY A 56 14.86 9.79 -8.30
C GLY A 56 14.47 9.03 -9.58
N PRO A 57 14.55 9.70 -10.74
CA PRO A 57 14.33 9.09 -12.05
C PRO A 57 15.24 7.86 -12.24
N GLY A 58 14.66 6.73 -12.65
CA GLY A 58 15.37 5.47 -12.83
C GLY A 58 15.61 4.66 -11.54
N SER A 59 15.11 5.14 -10.38
CA SER A 59 15.13 4.33 -9.16
C SER A 59 14.23 3.09 -9.30
N PRO A 60 14.54 1.99 -8.60
CA PRO A 60 13.72 0.78 -8.62
C PRO A 60 12.46 0.90 -7.75
N ALA A 61 12.09 2.08 -7.25
CA ALA A 61 11.01 2.25 -6.27
C ALA A 61 9.65 1.64 -6.71
N PRO A 62 9.20 1.81 -7.97
CA PRO A 62 7.99 1.14 -8.45
C PRO A 62 8.11 -0.41 -8.48
N VAL A 63 9.32 -0.94 -8.73
CA VAL A 63 9.58 -2.38 -8.69
C VAL A 63 9.57 -2.88 -7.25
N LEU A 64 10.17 -2.13 -6.32
CA LEU A 64 10.12 -2.44 -4.88
C LEU A 64 8.67 -2.49 -4.37
N LEU A 65 7.80 -1.60 -4.85
CA LEU A 65 6.36 -1.63 -4.56
C LEU A 65 5.70 -2.94 -5.01
N LEU A 66 6.00 -3.43 -6.22
CA LEU A 66 5.52 -4.73 -6.71
C LEU A 66 5.92 -5.88 -5.78
N HIS A 67 7.17 -5.88 -5.30
CA HIS A 67 7.66 -6.89 -4.38
C HIS A 67 6.97 -6.81 -3.00
N ALA A 68 6.69 -5.60 -2.49
CA ALA A 68 5.93 -5.42 -1.26
C ALA A 68 4.50 -5.96 -1.40
N MET A 69 3.80 -5.62 -2.48
CA MET A 69 2.46 -6.15 -2.78
C MET A 69 2.45 -7.66 -2.90
N ALA A 70 3.41 -8.23 -3.65
CA ALA A 70 3.48 -9.67 -3.84
C ALA A 70 3.80 -10.42 -2.54
N ALA A 71 4.63 -9.86 -1.66
CA ALA A 71 4.91 -10.41 -0.34
C ALA A 71 3.66 -10.41 0.53
N PHE A 72 2.94 -9.28 0.56
CA PHE A 72 1.69 -9.16 1.30
C PHE A 72 0.63 -10.15 0.84
N LEU A 73 0.44 -10.32 -0.47
CA LEU A 73 -0.51 -11.27 -1.03
C LEU A 73 -0.14 -12.73 -0.74
N ALA A 74 1.15 -13.07 -0.80
CA ALA A 74 1.63 -14.45 -0.65
C ALA A 74 1.81 -14.89 0.81
N ARG A 75 1.72 -13.98 1.78
CA ARG A 75 2.06 -14.25 3.18
C ARG A 75 1.25 -15.42 3.79
N ASP A 76 -0.04 -15.49 3.49
CA ASP A 76 -0.93 -16.53 4.05
C ASP A 76 -0.68 -17.90 3.40
N VAL A 77 -0.04 -17.91 2.23
CA VAL A 77 0.32 -19.14 1.49
C VAL A 77 1.68 -19.67 1.93
N ILE A 78 2.64 -18.76 2.17
CA ILE A 78 4.02 -19.11 2.51
C ILE A 78 4.12 -19.46 4.01
N GLU A 79 3.42 -18.72 4.86
CA GLU A 79 3.39 -18.91 6.30
C GLU A 79 1.94 -19.04 6.78
N PRO A 80 1.27 -20.17 6.46
CA PRO A 80 -0.05 -20.46 6.99
C PRO A 80 0.07 -20.63 8.51
N GLN A 81 -0.51 -19.71 9.26
CA GLN A 81 -0.69 -19.87 10.71
C GLN A 81 -2.05 -20.49 10.98
N ASP A 82 -2.23 -21.07 12.18
CA ASP A 82 -3.49 -21.66 12.64
C ASP A 82 -4.63 -20.69 12.33
N ALA A 83 -5.40 -21.03 11.30
CA ALA A 83 -6.34 -20.16 10.64
C ALA A 83 -7.53 -19.91 11.58
N THR A 84 -7.43 -18.88 12.40
CA THR A 84 -8.59 -18.29 13.07
C THR A 84 -9.06 -17.10 12.23
N ASP A 85 -10.09 -17.33 11.42
CA ASP A 85 -11.04 -16.34 10.87
C ASP A 85 -10.54 -15.14 10.04
N ASP A 86 -9.26 -15.03 9.69
CA ASP A 86 -8.82 -13.92 8.83
C ASP A 86 -9.23 -14.15 7.36
N ASP A 87 -10.08 -13.27 6.84
CA ASP A 87 -10.43 -13.20 5.43
C ASP A 87 -9.19 -12.97 4.54
N PRO A 88 -9.22 -13.42 3.27
CA PRO A 88 -8.07 -13.32 2.37
C PRO A 88 -7.59 -11.88 2.18
N ALA A 89 -6.28 -11.66 2.34
CA ALA A 89 -5.64 -10.36 2.21
C ALA A 89 -5.96 -9.67 0.86
N ARG A 90 -6.22 -8.35 0.89
CA ARG A 90 -6.64 -7.53 -0.26
C ARG A 90 -5.62 -6.42 -0.54
N VAL A 91 -5.48 -6.06 -1.81
CA VAL A 91 -4.63 -4.93 -2.23
C VAL A 91 -5.44 -3.95 -3.06
N ILE A 92 -5.38 -2.68 -2.70
CA ILE A 92 -5.84 -1.57 -3.54
C ILE A 92 -4.61 -0.85 -4.09
N LEU A 93 -4.49 -0.77 -5.41
CA LEU A 93 -3.40 -0.09 -6.11
C LEU A 93 -3.91 1.13 -6.84
N PHE A 94 -3.33 2.29 -6.56
CA PHE A 94 -3.46 3.49 -7.39
C PHE A 94 -2.19 3.62 -8.26
N ASP A 95 -2.33 3.40 -9.57
CA ASP A 95 -1.21 3.38 -10.53
C ASP A 95 -1.57 4.16 -11.80
N HIS A 96 -1.61 5.47 -11.67
CA HIS A 96 -2.02 6.36 -12.77
C HIS A 96 -1.00 6.40 -13.92
N GLU A 97 0.28 6.13 -13.66
CA GLU A 97 1.34 6.05 -14.68
C GLU A 97 1.37 4.68 -15.39
N CYS A 98 0.49 3.75 -15.01
CA CYS A 98 0.38 2.42 -15.61
C CYS A 98 1.69 1.60 -15.56
N PHE A 99 2.51 1.82 -14.55
CA PHE A 99 3.77 1.09 -14.38
C PHE A 99 3.52 -0.39 -14.06
N VAL A 100 2.50 -0.67 -13.27
CA VAL A 100 2.19 -2.01 -12.79
C VAL A 100 1.33 -2.74 -13.82
N THR A 101 1.91 -3.79 -14.40
CA THR A 101 1.20 -4.71 -15.27
C THR A 101 0.81 -5.99 -14.53
N PRO A 102 -0.34 -6.62 -14.87
CA PRO A 102 -0.73 -7.90 -14.28
C PRO A 102 0.33 -8.99 -14.48
N SER A 103 1.01 -8.99 -15.62
CA SER A 103 2.08 -9.95 -15.93
C SER A 103 3.32 -9.74 -15.06
N ALA A 104 3.74 -8.50 -14.81
CA ALA A 104 4.86 -8.22 -13.91
C ALA A 104 4.54 -8.65 -12.48
N LEU A 105 3.36 -8.30 -11.98
CA LEU A 105 2.94 -8.72 -10.63
C LEU A 105 2.81 -10.25 -10.53
N ALA A 106 2.23 -10.91 -11.54
CA ALA A 106 2.14 -12.37 -11.61
C ALA A 106 3.52 -13.03 -11.54
N HIS A 107 4.50 -12.48 -12.26
CA HIS A 107 5.87 -12.99 -12.26
C HIS A 107 6.50 -12.90 -10.87
N VAL A 108 6.34 -11.77 -10.19
CA VAL A 108 6.88 -11.57 -8.83
C VAL A 108 6.18 -12.47 -7.81
N ILE A 109 4.86 -12.60 -7.87
CA ILE A 109 4.08 -13.50 -7.01
C ILE A 109 4.53 -14.95 -7.21
N SER A 110 4.56 -15.43 -8.46
CA SER A 110 4.98 -16.79 -8.78
C SER A 110 6.41 -17.06 -8.27
N SER A 111 7.32 -16.12 -8.46
CA SER A 111 8.69 -16.25 -7.95
C SER A 111 8.74 -16.39 -6.42
N LYS A 112 7.91 -15.64 -5.68
CA LYS A 112 7.81 -15.76 -4.22
C LYS A 112 7.20 -17.10 -3.77
N LEU A 113 6.26 -17.63 -4.53
CA LEU A 113 5.61 -18.90 -4.22
C LEU A 113 6.47 -20.13 -4.55
N LEU A 114 7.57 -19.99 -5.27
CA LEU A 114 8.36 -21.12 -5.78
C LEU A 114 8.82 -22.09 -4.69
N ALA A 115 9.24 -21.57 -3.53
CA ALA A 115 9.70 -22.39 -2.41
C ALA A 115 8.56 -23.18 -1.75
N ALA A 116 7.38 -22.57 -1.61
CA ALA A 116 6.21 -23.20 -0.99
C ALA A 116 5.45 -24.12 -1.96
N ILE A 117 5.42 -23.78 -3.25
CA ILE A 117 4.69 -24.49 -4.32
C ILE A 117 5.62 -24.72 -5.52
N PRO A 118 6.47 -25.77 -5.49
CA PRO A 118 7.39 -26.08 -6.59
C PRO A 118 6.67 -26.50 -7.88
N ASN A 119 5.48 -27.10 -7.76
CA ASN A 119 4.66 -27.52 -8.90
C ASN A 119 4.17 -26.30 -9.70
N ASP A 120 4.54 -26.22 -10.98
CA ASP A 120 4.23 -25.05 -11.82
C ASP A 120 2.73 -24.86 -12.08
N THR A 121 1.98 -25.94 -12.29
CA THR A 121 0.53 -25.86 -12.53
C THR A 121 -0.20 -25.30 -11.32
N GLU A 122 0.09 -25.84 -10.13
CA GLU A 122 -0.54 -25.36 -8.89
C GLU A 122 -0.10 -23.93 -8.55
N ARG A 123 1.17 -23.60 -8.76
CA ARG A 123 1.68 -22.25 -8.54
C ARG A 123 1.03 -21.22 -9.45
N ARG A 124 0.79 -21.54 -10.73
CA ARG A 124 0.07 -20.66 -11.66
C ARG A 124 -1.36 -20.42 -11.22
N LYS A 125 -2.06 -21.48 -10.79
CA LYS A 125 -3.42 -21.39 -10.26
C LYS A 125 -3.45 -20.50 -9.01
N GLN A 126 -2.54 -20.72 -8.07
CA GLN A 126 -2.45 -19.91 -6.85
C GLN A 126 -2.10 -18.45 -7.15
N THR A 127 -1.19 -18.21 -8.09
CA THR A 127 -0.84 -16.86 -8.55
C THR A 127 -2.07 -16.14 -9.10
N GLN A 128 -2.90 -16.82 -9.91
CA GLN A 128 -4.13 -16.25 -10.46
C GLN A 128 -5.14 -15.91 -9.36
N LEU A 129 -5.29 -16.77 -8.34
CA LEU A 129 -6.17 -16.50 -7.19
C LEU A 129 -5.70 -15.30 -6.37
N LEU A 130 -4.38 -15.11 -6.21
CA LEU A 130 -3.83 -13.95 -5.52
C LEU A 130 -4.03 -12.65 -6.31
N LEU A 131 -3.88 -12.70 -7.64
CA LEU A 131 -4.13 -11.54 -8.51
C LEU A 131 -5.57 -11.05 -8.45
N GLN A 132 -6.54 -11.96 -8.26
CA GLN A 132 -7.96 -11.58 -8.10
C GLN A 132 -8.23 -10.73 -6.85
N ARG A 133 -7.29 -10.68 -5.90
CA ARG A 133 -7.40 -9.87 -4.67
C ARG A 133 -6.87 -8.45 -4.83
N VAL A 134 -6.44 -8.08 -6.05
CA VAL A 134 -5.87 -6.76 -6.36
C VAL A 134 -6.88 -5.94 -7.15
N LYS A 135 -7.32 -4.81 -6.59
CA LYS A 135 -8.06 -3.78 -7.33
C LYS A 135 -7.07 -2.71 -7.81
N VAL A 136 -7.12 -2.37 -9.09
CA VAL A 136 -6.22 -1.36 -9.70
C VAL A 136 -7.04 -0.18 -10.18
N PHE A 137 -6.63 1.02 -9.78
CA PHE A 137 -7.24 2.29 -10.15
C PHE A 137 -6.23 3.17 -10.88
N ARG A 138 -6.67 3.76 -11.98
CA ARG A 138 -5.88 4.61 -12.88
C ARG A 138 -6.53 5.98 -12.99
N CYS A 139 -6.55 6.69 -11.87
CA CYS A 139 -7.16 8.01 -11.77
C CYS A 139 -6.40 9.01 -12.65
N ARG A 140 -7.12 9.94 -13.26
CA ARG A 140 -6.58 10.95 -14.19
C ARG A 140 -6.20 12.24 -13.49
N ASP A 141 -6.83 12.50 -12.35
CA ASP A 141 -6.62 13.70 -11.55
C ASP A 141 -6.91 13.43 -10.07
N THR A 142 -6.64 14.46 -9.26
CA THR A 142 -6.83 14.46 -7.81
C THR A 142 -8.29 14.23 -7.39
N LEU A 143 -9.27 14.75 -8.14
CA LEU A 143 -10.68 14.62 -7.81
C LEU A 143 -11.17 13.19 -8.03
N GLU A 144 -10.79 12.57 -9.16
CA GLU A 144 -11.06 11.17 -9.44
C GLU A 144 -10.39 10.27 -8.41
N TRP A 145 -9.16 10.60 -8.00
CA TRP A 145 -8.45 9.84 -6.95
C TRP A 145 -9.21 9.87 -5.61
N VAL A 146 -9.61 11.06 -5.16
CA VAL A 146 -10.40 11.24 -3.92
C VAL A 146 -11.76 10.53 -4.02
N ALA A 147 -12.45 10.66 -5.16
CA ALA A 147 -13.73 10.00 -5.39
C ALA A 147 -13.59 8.46 -5.37
N THR A 148 -12.52 7.95 -5.97
CA THR A 148 -12.23 6.51 -6.01
C THR A 148 -11.91 5.97 -4.62
N LEU A 149 -11.09 6.69 -3.83
CA LEU A 149 -10.79 6.30 -2.47
C LEU A 149 -12.04 6.29 -1.57
N ASN A 150 -12.92 7.30 -1.73
CA ASN A 150 -14.22 7.33 -1.05
C ASN A 150 -15.13 6.17 -1.49
N HIS A 151 -15.16 5.85 -2.78
CA HIS A 151 -15.92 4.71 -3.27
C HIS A 151 -15.42 3.39 -2.65
N SER A 152 -14.10 3.16 -2.65
CA SER A 152 -13.50 2.01 -1.97
C SER A 152 -13.77 1.99 -0.48
N HIS A 153 -13.84 3.15 0.19
CA HIS A 153 -14.25 3.22 1.59
C HIS A 153 -15.63 2.60 1.80
N PHE A 154 -16.62 2.97 0.99
CA PHE A 154 -17.98 2.43 1.10
C PHE A 154 -18.04 0.95 0.74
N GLU A 155 -17.33 0.51 -0.30
CA GLU A 155 -17.26 -0.93 -0.64
C GLU A 155 -16.70 -1.77 0.52
N LEU A 156 -15.73 -1.23 1.28
CA LEU A 156 -15.12 -1.92 2.41
C LEU A 156 -15.98 -1.91 3.67
N LEU A 157 -16.91 -0.97 3.83
CA LEU A 157 -17.87 -1.00 4.95
C LEU A 157 -18.80 -2.22 4.88
N ASP A 158 -19.14 -2.66 3.67
CA ASP A 158 -20.02 -3.81 3.42
C ASP A 158 -19.25 -5.13 3.30
N ALA A 159 -17.91 -5.08 3.21
CA ALA A 159 -17.08 -6.24 2.98
C ALA A 159 -16.62 -6.88 4.30
N PRO A 160 -16.40 -8.21 4.31
CA PRO A 160 -15.80 -8.89 5.45
C PRO A 160 -14.43 -8.31 5.80
N PRO A 161 -14.08 -8.19 7.10
CA PRO A 161 -12.83 -7.58 7.55
C PRO A 161 -11.64 -8.42 7.10
N ALA A 162 -10.82 -7.86 6.23
CA ALA A 162 -9.66 -8.52 5.68
C ALA A 162 -8.42 -7.63 5.81
N PRO A 163 -7.23 -8.22 5.96
CA PRO A 163 -5.98 -7.48 5.90
C PRO A 163 -5.86 -6.70 4.59
N LEU A 164 -5.54 -5.42 4.69
CA LEU A 164 -5.54 -4.49 3.56
C LEU A 164 -4.18 -3.83 3.37
N LEU A 165 -3.69 -3.84 2.13
CA LEU A 165 -2.56 -3.03 1.67
C LEU A 165 -3.07 -1.99 0.66
N VAL A 166 -2.71 -0.72 0.86
CA VAL A 166 -2.89 0.33 -0.13
C VAL A 166 -1.53 0.65 -0.75
N ALA A 167 -1.41 0.45 -2.05
CA ALA A 167 -0.23 0.76 -2.84
C ALA A 167 -0.49 2.00 -3.70
N ILE A 168 0.43 2.96 -3.69
CA ILE A 168 0.29 4.23 -4.43
C ILE A 168 1.53 4.47 -5.28
N ASN A 169 1.33 4.61 -6.59
CA ASN A 169 2.37 4.88 -7.58
C ASN A 169 1.92 5.98 -8.55
N THR A 170 2.47 7.19 -8.53
CA THR A 170 3.35 7.85 -7.55
C THR A 170 2.53 8.82 -6.68
N ILE A 171 2.79 8.90 -5.36
CA ILE A 171 2.11 9.88 -4.49
C ILE A 171 2.54 11.30 -4.84
N GLY A 172 1.57 12.21 -4.89
CA GLY A 172 1.81 13.63 -5.18
C GLY A 172 2.04 13.96 -6.66
N SER A 173 1.81 13.03 -7.58
CA SER A 173 1.96 13.24 -9.03
C SER A 173 1.08 14.37 -9.57
N PHE A 174 -0.15 14.50 -9.08
CA PHE A 174 -1.06 15.57 -9.49
C PHE A 174 -0.72 16.93 -8.87
N SER A 175 0.18 16.98 -7.87
CA SER A 175 0.47 18.20 -7.10
C SER A 175 1.00 19.36 -7.97
N ALA A 176 1.73 19.05 -9.05
CA ALA A 176 2.21 20.08 -9.97
C ALA A 176 1.04 20.71 -10.76
N VAL A 177 0.16 19.88 -11.32
CA VAL A 177 -1.02 20.31 -12.07
C VAL A 177 -1.98 21.08 -11.16
N ASP A 178 -2.24 20.55 -9.96
CA ASP A 178 -3.11 21.19 -8.97
C ASP A 178 -2.59 22.57 -8.57
N ARG A 179 -1.27 22.72 -8.34
CA ARG A 179 -0.65 24.02 -8.06
C ARG A 179 -0.74 25.00 -9.23
N MET A 180 -0.62 24.51 -10.46
CA MET A 180 -0.79 25.36 -11.64
C MET A 180 -2.23 25.86 -11.77
N MET A 181 -3.21 24.97 -11.61
CA MET A 181 -4.64 25.31 -11.60
C MET A 181 -5.00 26.24 -10.45
N ALA A 182 -4.37 26.07 -9.29
CA ALA A 182 -4.55 26.93 -8.13
C ALA A 182 -4.17 28.38 -8.41
N LYS A 183 -3.01 28.58 -9.07
CA LYS A 183 -2.47 29.90 -9.40
C LYS A 183 -3.32 30.62 -10.45
N SER A 184 -3.94 29.89 -11.37
CA SER A 184 -4.74 30.48 -12.45
C SER A 184 -6.19 30.80 -12.03
N VAL A 185 -6.77 30.05 -11.07
CA VAL A 185 -8.20 30.16 -10.70
C VAL A 185 -8.41 30.71 -9.27
N GLY A 186 -7.35 31.03 -8.53
CA GLY A 186 -7.41 31.79 -7.27
C GLY A 186 -7.80 31.02 -6.01
N ASN A 187 -8.16 29.73 -6.09
CA ASN A 187 -8.66 28.92 -4.97
C ASN A 187 -7.96 27.56 -4.75
N GLY A 188 -6.91 27.20 -5.51
CA GLY A 188 -6.44 25.80 -5.51
C GLY A 188 -5.46 25.37 -4.40
N LEU A 189 -5.33 26.14 -3.31
CA LEU A 189 -4.71 25.61 -2.08
C LEU A 189 -5.56 24.49 -1.46
N ALA A 190 -6.89 24.53 -1.62
CA ALA A 190 -7.81 23.57 -1.00
C ALA A 190 -7.74 22.15 -1.58
N LEU A 191 -7.32 21.98 -2.85
CA LEU A 191 -7.23 20.67 -3.50
C LEU A 191 -5.96 19.91 -3.13
N ILE A 192 -4.91 20.60 -2.70
CA ILE A 192 -3.59 20.00 -2.45
C ILE A 192 -3.62 19.11 -1.20
N ASP A 193 -4.35 19.52 -0.16
CA ASP A 193 -4.40 18.81 1.11
C ASP A 193 -5.51 17.75 1.16
N GLN A 194 -6.50 17.84 0.28
CA GLN A 194 -7.67 16.98 0.28
C GLN A 194 -7.32 15.48 0.15
N PRO A 195 -6.40 15.05 -0.73
CA PRO A 195 -5.99 13.64 -0.84
C PRO A 195 -5.41 13.09 0.45
N PHE A 196 -4.56 13.86 1.12
CA PHE A 196 -3.92 13.44 2.37
C PHE A 196 -4.94 13.32 3.50
N LEU A 197 -5.87 14.27 3.62
CA LEU A 197 -6.94 14.21 4.61
C LEU A 197 -7.88 13.01 4.37
N THR A 198 -8.26 12.75 3.12
CA THR A 198 -9.09 11.58 2.78
C THR A 198 -8.35 10.27 3.04
N LEU A 199 -7.05 10.20 2.70
CA LEU A 199 -6.21 9.02 3.00
C LEU A 199 -6.08 8.78 4.49
N GLN A 200 -5.86 9.83 5.28
CA GLN A 200 -5.77 9.72 6.73
C GLN A 200 -7.06 9.14 7.33
N GLN A 201 -8.23 9.63 6.89
CA GLN A 201 -9.52 9.10 7.33
C GLN A 201 -9.71 7.63 6.93
N PHE A 202 -9.35 7.31 5.68
CA PHE A 202 -9.39 5.94 5.19
C PHE A 202 -8.51 5.00 6.05
N ILE A 203 -7.30 5.45 6.40
CA ILE A 203 -6.36 4.68 7.23
C ILE A 203 -6.94 4.42 8.63
N GLN A 204 -7.55 5.44 9.24
CA GLN A 204 -8.14 5.33 10.57
C GLN A 204 -9.28 4.30 10.62
N GLN A 205 -10.09 4.24 9.57
CA GLN A 205 -11.27 3.37 9.53
C GLN A 205 -10.95 1.93 9.11
N HIS A 206 -10.08 1.75 8.10
CA HIS A 206 -9.84 0.44 7.49
C HIS A 206 -8.51 -0.20 7.91
N THR A 207 -7.69 0.52 8.67
CA THR A 207 -6.40 0.04 9.21
C THR A 207 -5.43 -0.57 8.17
N PRO A 208 -5.34 -0.05 6.93
CA PRO A 208 -4.44 -0.62 5.93
C PRO A 208 -2.97 -0.39 6.30
N ILE A 209 -2.10 -1.19 5.70
CA ILE A 209 -0.69 -0.82 5.52
C ILE A 209 -0.60 -0.01 4.23
N VAL A 210 0.12 1.11 4.22
CA VAL A 210 0.26 1.95 3.02
C VAL A 210 1.70 1.95 2.54
N PHE A 211 1.92 1.60 1.28
CA PHE A 211 3.18 1.79 0.58
C PHE A 211 2.98 2.80 -0.55
N ALA A 212 3.75 3.88 -0.54
CA ALA A 212 3.65 4.94 -1.52
C ALA A 212 5.02 5.20 -2.16
N VAL A 213 5.09 5.17 -3.48
CA VAL A 213 6.30 5.61 -4.21
C VAL A 213 6.24 7.12 -4.35
N ARG A 214 7.34 7.80 -4.08
CA ARG A 214 7.50 9.24 -4.33
C ARG A 214 8.71 9.47 -5.23
N GLU A 215 8.47 10.16 -6.33
CA GLU A 215 9.56 10.64 -7.17
C GLU A 215 10.21 11.87 -6.52
N THR A 216 11.52 11.79 -6.29
CA THR A 216 12.30 12.95 -5.88
C THR A 216 12.90 13.62 -7.11
N PRO A 217 12.90 14.96 -7.20
CA PRO A 217 13.66 15.63 -8.25
C PRO A 217 15.11 15.16 -8.13
N GLY A 218 15.68 14.66 -9.23
CA GLY A 218 17.08 14.25 -9.25
C GLY A 218 17.97 15.40 -8.79
N ALA A 219 19.03 15.12 -8.04
CA ALA A 219 20.05 16.12 -7.76
C ALA A 219 20.53 16.69 -9.10
N THR A 220 20.18 17.95 -9.38
CA THR A 220 20.79 18.67 -10.48
C THR A 220 22.28 18.77 -10.19
N ALA A 221 23.11 18.59 -11.21
CA ALA A 221 24.58 18.63 -11.11
C ALA A 221 25.15 19.98 -10.63
N ASP A 222 24.31 20.91 -10.18
CA ASP A 222 24.67 22.22 -9.62
C ASP A 222 24.85 22.21 -8.09
N ASP A 223 24.56 21.08 -7.41
CA ASP A 223 24.72 20.93 -5.95
C ASP A 223 25.97 20.09 -5.55
N ALA A 224 26.98 19.98 -6.42
CA ALA A 224 28.26 19.30 -6.14
C ALA A 224 29.47 20.23 -6.28
#